data_AF-A0A443ZH07-F1
#
_entry.id   AF-A0A443ZH07-F1
#
_cell.length_a   1.000
_cell.length_b   1.000
_cell.length_c   1.000
_cell.angle_alpha   90.00
_cell.angle_beta   90.00
_cell.angle_gamma   90.00
#
_symmetry.space_group_name_H-M   'P 1'
#
loop_
_entity.id
_entity.type
_entity.pdbx_description
1 polymer ?
#
loop_
_entity_poly.entity_id
_entity_poly.type
_entity_poly.pdbx_seq_one_letter_code
_entity_poly.pdbx_strand_id
1 'polypeptide(L)' 'MTIQEMLQKLIELGFSQRAIAERVGVSQPTIYRATQGAAIRYEAGRAIELLYREQLKLSDSCQSKDC' A
#
# COMPACT_ATOMS: atom_id res chain seq x y z
N MET A 1 -1.59 5.53 10.90
CA MET A 1 -2.43 5.24 9.73
C MET A 1 -3.04 3.86 9.86
N THR A 2 -4.28 3.69 9.44
CA THR A 2 -4.95 2.39 9.30
C THR A 2 -4.48 1.70 8.00
N ILE A 3 -4.74 0.39 7.87
CA ILE A 3 -4.47 -0.34 6.62
C ILE A 3 -5.24 0.27 5.45
N GLN A 4 -6.49 0.67 5.67
CA GLN A 4 -7.31 1.32 4.65
C GLN A 4 -6.66 2.61 4.15
N GLU A 5 -6.20 3.48 5.06
CA GLU A 5 -5.52 4.73 4.69
C GLU A 5 -4.24 4.49 3.91
N MET A 6 -3.42 3.51 4.32
CA MET A 6 -2.19 3.14 3.60
C MET A 6 -2.49 2.64 2.19
N LEU A 7 -3.53 1.82 2.04
CA LEU A 7 -3.97 1.34 0.71
C LEU A 7 -4.45 2.48 -0.18
N GLN A 8 -5.21 3.44 0.37
CA GLN A 8 -5.63 4.61 -0.41
C GLN A 8 -4.43 5.44 -0.86
N LYS A 9 -3.44 5.66 0.02
CA LYS A 9 -2.21 6.35 -0.35
C LYS A 9 -1.39 5.62 -1.40
N LEU A 10 -1.28 4.29 -1.33
CA LEU A 10 -0.64 3.51 -2.38
C LEU A 10 -1.39 3.65 -3.72
N ILE A 11 -2.71 3.69 -3.72
CA ILE A 11 -3.51 3.92 -4.93
C ILE A 11 -3.28 5.33 -5.49
N GLU A 12 -3.24 6.36 -4.62
CA GLU A 12 -2.88 7.74 -4.99
C GLU A 12 -1.48 7.85 -5.59
N LEU A 13 -0.53 7.00 -5.16
CA LEU A 13 0.81 6.87 -5.74
C LEU A 13 0.83 6.11 -7.08
N GLY A 14 -0.33 5.70 -7.61
CA GLY A 14 -0.47 5.04 -8.91
C GLY A 14 -0.43 3.51 -8.86
N PHE A 15 -0.41 2.90 -7.68
CA PHE A 15 -0.47 1.44 -7.57
C PHE A 15 -1.88 0.93 -7.84
N SER A 16 -2.02 -0.02 -8.77
CA SER A 16 -3.29 -0.75 -8.92
C SER A 16 -3.52 -1.71 -7.76
N GLN A 17 -4.79 -1.99 -7.44
CA GLN A 17 -5.14 -2.98 -6.40
C GLN A 17 -4.55 -4.37 -6.68
N ARG A 18 -4.44 -4.75 -7.96
CA ARG A 18 -3.80 -6.01 -8.37
C ARG A 18 -2.30 -6.00 -8.07
N ALA A 19 -1.60 -4.91 -8.39
CA ALA A 19 -0.17 -4.78 -8.12
C ALA A 19 0.13 -4.81 -6.60
N ILE A 20 -0.71 -4.19 -5.78
CA ILE A 20 -0.60 -4.28 -4.32
C ILE A 20 -0.80 -5.72 -3.87
N ALA A 21 -1.85 -6.39 -4.37
CA ALA A 21 -2.18 -7.77 -4.00
C ALA A 21 -1.03 -8.74 -4.28
N GLU A 22 -0.40 -8.62 -5.45
CA GLU A 22 0.77 -9.41 -5.85
C GLU A 22 1.96 -9.18 -4.91
N ARG A 23 2.25 -7.92 -4.56
CA ARG A 23 3.37 -7.58 -3.66
C ARG A 23 3.17 -8.05 -2.23
N VAL A 24 1.94 -8.05 -1.73
CA VAL A 24 1.64 -8.43 -0.34
C VAL A 24 1.17 -9.88 -0.20
N GLY A 25 1.13 -10.65 -1.29
CA GLY A 25 0.84 -12.08 -1.28
C GLY A 25 -0.63 -12.43 -1.02
N VAL A 26 -1.57 -11.60 -1.48
CA VAL A 26 -3.02 -11.84 -1.33
C VAL A 26 -3.75 -11.69 -2.67
N SER A 27 -5.06 -11.99 -2.67
CA SER A 27 -5.90 -11.77 -3.85
C SER A 27 -6.34 -10.31 -4.00
N GLN A 28 -6.56 -9.85 -5.24
CA GLN A 28 -7.09 -8.50 -5.50
C GLN A 28 -8.46 -8.25 -4.83
N PRO A 29 -9.41 -9.21 -4.76
CA PRO A 29 -10.64 -9.04 -3.96
C PRO A 29 -10.39 -8.82 -2.46
N THR A 30 -9.32 -9.39 -1.89
CA THR A 30 -8.92 -9.13 -0.50
C THR A 30 -8.51 -7.68 -0.33
N ILE A 31 -7.71 -7.14 -1.25
CA ILE A 31 -7.33 -5.71 -1.26
C ILE A 31 -8.56 -4.84 -1.42
N TYR A 32 -9.44 -5.14 -2.38
CA TYR A 32 -10.67 -4.38 -2.60
C TYR A 32 -11.49 -4.27 -1.30
N ARG A 33 -11.79 -5.39 -0.62
CA ARG A 33 -12.54 -5.33 0.65
C ARG A 33 -11.80 -4.55 1.73
N ALA A 34 -10.47 -4.67 1.82
CA ALA A 34 -9.68 -3.89 2.78
C ALA A 34 -9.73 -2.38 2.50
N THR A 35 -9.80 -1.95 1.23
CA THR A 35 -10.02 -0.53 0.88
C THR A 35 -11.40 -0.01 1.32
N GLN A 36 -12.37 -0.91 1.50
CA GLN A 36 -13.71 -0.64 2.05
C GLN A 36 -13.76 -0.77 3.59
N GLY A 37 -12.61 -0.94 4.26
CA GLY A 37 -12.53 -1.04 5.72
C GLY A 37 -12.70 -2.45 6.30
N ALA A 38 -12.75 -3.49 5.46
CA ALA A 38 -12.79 -4.85 5.96
C ALA A 38 -11.49 -5.21 6.69
N ALA A 39 -11.61 -5.96 7.80
CA ALA A 39 -10.46 -6.49 8.50
C ALA A 39 -9.62 -7.40 7.59
N ILE A 40 -8.30 -7.31 7.74
CA ILE A 40 -7.34 -8.15 7.03
C ILE A 40 -6.51 -8.95 8.04
N ARG A 41 -5.96 -10.09 7.60
CA ARG A 41 -5.05 -10.89 8.41
C ARG A 41 -3.80 -10.08 8.76
N TYR A 42 -3.27 -10.32 9.96
CA TYR A 42 -2.09 -9.63 10.48
C TYR A 42 -0.91 -9.61 9.50
N GLU A 43 -0.54 -10.78 8.96
CA GLU A 43 0.54 -10.95 7.97
C GLU A 43 0.40 -9.98 6.77
N ALA A 44 -0.80 -9.94 6.18
CA ALA A 44 -1.07 -9.07 5.03
C ALA A 44 -1.10 -7.59 5.43
N GLY A 45 -1.60 -7.27 6.64
CA GLY A 45 -1.52 -5.92 7.19
C GLY A 45 -0.08 -5.43 7.36
N ARG A 46 0.81 -6.30 7.86
CA ARG A 46 2.24 -6.00 8.01
C ARG A 46 2.94 -5.84 6.66
N ALA A 47 2.60 -6.67 5.68
CA ALA A 47 3.14 -6.52 4.33
C ALA A 47 2.70 -5.21 3.65
N ILE A 48 1.44 -4.79 3.86
CA ILE A 48 0.94 -3.48 3.38
C ILE A 48 1.70 -2.33 4.07
N GLU A 49 1.89 -2.42 5.39
CA GLU A 49 2.64 -1.42 6.15
C GLU A 49 4.09 -1.29 5.64
N LEU A 50 4.75 -2.41 5.38
CA LEU A 50 6.11 -2.42 4.83
C LEU A 50 6.15 -1.78 3.44
N LEU A 51 5.26 -2.19 2.52
CA LEU A 51 5.18 -1.63 1.18
C LEU A 51 4.98 -0.12 1.20
N TYR A 52 4.07 0.38 2.06
CA TYR A 52 3.82 1.81 2.20
C TYR A 52 5.06 2.56 2.71
N ARG A 53 5.75 2.04 3.73
CA ARG A 53 6.98 2.64 4.27
C ARG A 53 8.11 2.66 3.25
N GLU A 54 8.23 1.63 2.42
CA GLU A 54 9.19 1.60 1.31
C GLU A 54 8.89 2.72 0.30
N GLN A 55 7.63 2.87 -0.11
CA GLN A 55 7.26 3.93 -1.06
C GLN A 55 7.48 5.33 -0.49
N LEU A 56 7.24 5.56 0.80
CA LEU A 56 7.56 6.84 1.45
C LEU A 56 9.05 7.17 1.38
N LYS A 57 9.93 6.20 1.66
CA LYS A 57 11.38 6.40 1.57
C LYS A 57 11.81 6.71 0.13
N LEU A 58 11.20 6.07 -0.85
CA LEU A 58 11.48 6.35 -2.27
C LEU A 58 10.99 7.76 -2.67
N SER A 59 9.80 8.17 -2.23
CA SER A 59 9.28 9.51 -2.52
C SER A 59 10.12 10.62 -1.89
N ASP A 60 10.64 10.39 -0.67
CA ASP A 60 11.51 11.36 0.01
C ASP A 60 12.85 11.53 -0.72
N SER A 61 13.34 10.49 -1.41
CA SER A 61 14.58 10.56 -2.20
C SER A 61 14.44 11.32 -3.53
N CYS A 62 13.22 11.58 -4.01
CA CYS A 62 12.96 12.37 -5.21
C CYS A 62 12.70 13.86 -4.92
N GLN A 63 12.61 14.30 -3.66
CA GLN A 63 12.43 15.73 -3.30
C GLN A 63 13.74 16.48 -3.09
N SER A 64 14.89 15.91 -3.49
CA SER A 64 16.20 16.56 -3.38
C SER A 64 17.04 16.33 -4.63
N LYS A 65 16.58 16.89 -5.76
CA LYS A 65 17.39 17.41 -6.88
C LYS A 65 16.46 17.76 -8.03
N ASP A 66 15.97 18.99 -8.01
CA ASP A 66 15.98 19.83 -9.21
C ASP A 66 16.29 21.26 -8.72
N CYS A 67 17.45 21.72 -9.18
CA CYS A 67 17.97 23.08 -9.08
C CYS A 67 17.28 23.99 -10.09
#